data_AF-A0A520IN51-F1
#
_entry.id   AF-A0A520IN51-F1
#
_cell.length_a   1.000
_cell.length_b   1.000
_cell.length_c   1.000
_cell.angle_alpha   90.00
_cell.angle_beta   90.00
_cell.angle_gamma   90.00
#
_symmetry.space_group_name_H-M   'P 1'
#
loop_
_entity.id
_entity.type
_entity.pdbx_description
1 polymer ?
#
loop_
_entity_poly.entity_id
_entity_poly.type
_entity_poly.pdbx_seq_one_letter_code
_entity_poly.pdbx_strand_id
1 'polypeptide(L)'
;PRGDAQLTRHAGQGPDRGRQAGPHAHWVGFTADGGILHSVDLGADAVFAHRIDARTKTVTGTTTAYRAEPGSGPRHLVRHPRLPVAYLVAELANTVTTLSARADGSFAARSVASTLPKGFGGASAGAHIAINAAGTRLYVSNRGHDSIAVYTIARDGSLTLAQHAACGGHWPRFFLLVESRGEMLVANERSGNIGVLTVGRDGRLRGSDATVRMPGVVFLAT
;
A
#
# COMPACT_ATOMS: atom_id res chain seq x y z
N PRO A 1 -13.87 -19.08 10.35
CA PRO A 1 -12.63 -19.89 10.45
C PRO A 1 -12.92 -21.21 11.18
N ARG A 2 -12.53 -22.35 10.60
CA ARG A 2 -12.61 -23.68 11.23
C ARG A 2 -11.21 -24.29 11.21
N GLY A 3 -10.85 -25.08 12.23
CA GLY A 3 -9.55 -25.74 12.35
C GLY A 3 -8.58 -25.03 13.30
N ASP A 4 -7.46 -25.70 13.57
CA ASP A 4 -6.42 -25.20 14.48
C ASP A 4 -5.67 -24.02 13.89
N ALA A 5 -5.31 -23.06 14.74
CA ALA A 5 -4.51 -21.92 14.34
C ALA A 5 -3.08 -22.36 13.99
N GLN A 6 -2.60 -21.97 12.81
CA GLN A 6 -1.19 -22.11 12.44
C GLN A 6 -0.45 -20.80 12.69
N LEU A 7 0.68 -20.87 13.39
CA LEU A 7 1.55 -19.74 13.63
C LEU A 7 2.77 -19.79 12.71
N THR A 8 2.93 -18.76 11.88
CA THR A 8 4.17 -18.50 11.13
C THR A 8 4.80 -17.23 11.71
N ARG A 9 6.01 -17.34 12.27
CA ARG A 9 6.76 -16.18 12.77
C ARG A 9 7.71 -15.68 11.68
N HIS A 10 7.63 -14.39 11.38
CA HIS A 10 8.68 -13.73 10.62
C HIS A 10 9.92 -13.55 11.48
N ALA A 11 11.06 -13.37 10.82
CA ALA A 11 12.31 -12.95 11.43
C ALA A 11 12.93 -11.84 10.57
N GLY A 12 13.60 -10.90 11.21
CA GLY A 12 14.19 -9.74 10.57
C GLY A 12 14.12 -8.50 11.46
N GLN A 13 14.97 -7.53 11.15
CA GLN A 13 15.04 -6.22 11.78
C GLN A 13 15.57 -5.23 10.75
N GLY A 14 15.30 -3.94 10.98
CA GLY A 14 15.80 -2.84 10.16
C GLY A 14 16.69 -1.88 10.97
N PRO A 15 17.25 -0.86 10.30
CA PRO A 15 18.12 0.13 10.93
C PRO A 15 17.40 1.05 11.91
N ASP A 16 16.09 1.30 11.74
CA ASP A 16 15.31 2.09 12.70
C ASP A 16 14.99 1.25 13.95
N ARG A 17 15.76 1.44 15.02
CA ARG A 17 15.58 0.69 16.28
C ARG A 17 14.24 0.93 16.96
N GLY A 18 13.58 2.06 16.71
CA GLY A 18 12.27 2.36 17.29
C GLY A 18 11.12 1.73 16.52
N ARG A 19 11.28 1.53 15.21
CA ARG A 19 10.22 1.05 14.31
C ARG A 19 10.45 -0.34 13.72
N GLN A 20 11.67 -0.86 13.85
CA GLN A 20 12.13 -2.08 13.19
C GLN A 20 13.05 -2.92 14.09
N ALA A 21 12.87 -2.87 15.42
CA ALA A 21 13.57 -3.77 16.36
C ALA A 21 13.22 -5.25 16.16
N GLY A 22 12.10 -5.53 15.49
CA GLY A 22 11.68 -6.86 15.08
C GLY A 22 10.54 -6.78 14.06
N PRO A 23 9.96 -7.91 13.67
CA PRO A 23 8.92 -7.97 12.64
C PRO A 23 7.62 -7.25 13.02
N HIS A 24 7.03 -6.57 12.05
CA HIS A 24 5.75 -5.85 12.13
C HIS A 24 4.95 -6.08 10.84
N ALA A 25 4.31 -7.25 10.73
CA ALA A 25 3.43 -7.58 9.62
C ALA A 25 2.28 -6.56 9.51
N HIS A 26 2.08 -5.99 8.32
CA HIS A 26 1.16 -4.86 8.12
C HIS A 26 0.18 -5.06 6.96
N TRP A 27 0.41 -6.01 6.07
CA TRP A 27 -0.51 -6.30 4.96
C TRP A 27 -0.41 -7.76 4.54
N VAL A 28 -1.54 -8.33 4.10
CA VAL A 28 -1.56 -9.64 3.45
C VAL A 28 -2.42 -9.63 2.19
N GLY A 29 -2.09 -10.49 1.22
CA GLY A 29 -2.92 -10.69 0.04
C GLY A 29 -2.52 -11.91 -0.79
N PHE A 30 -3.53 -12.65 -1.25
CA PHE A 30 -3.36 -13.87 -2.04
C PHE A 30 -2.97 -13.58 -3.49
N THR A 31 -2.27 -14.53 -4.11
CA THR A 31 -2.26 -14.68 -5.57
C THR A 31 -3.65 -15.05 -6.09
N ALA A 32 -3.91 -14.80 -7.37
CA ALA A 32 -5.25 -15.01 -7.95
C ALA A 32 -5.72 -16.47 -7.89
N ASP A 33 -4.79 -17.42 -7.94
CA ASP A 33 -5.04 -18.86 -7.77
C ASP A 33 -5.20 -19.30 -6.30
N GLY A 34 -4.96 -18.39 -5.34
CA GLY A 34 -5.00 -18.66 -3.90
C GLY A 34 -3.85 -19.53 -3.38
N GLY A 35 -2.88 -19.89 -4.23
CA GLY A 35 -1.79 -20.81 -3.88
C GLY A 35 -0.70 -20.19 -3.00
N ILE A 36 -0.61 -18.86 -2.99
CA ILE A 36 0.38 -18.11 -2.21
C ILE A 36 -0.30 -16.95 -1.49
N LEU A 37 -0.07 -16.83 -0.18
CA LEU A 37 -0.37 -15.64 0.61
C LEU A 37 0.89 -14.81 0.76
N HIS A 38 0.88 -13.57 0.29
CA HIS A 38 1.96 -12.63 0.57
C HIS A 38 1.70 -11.88 1.86
N SER A 39 2.73 -11.67 2.67
CA SER A 39 2.69 -10.77 3.82
C SER A 39 3.77 -9.71 3.71
N VAL A 40 3.40 -8.44 3.84
CA VAL A 40 4.36 -7.32 3.92
C VAL A 40 4.68 -7.08 5.40
N ASP A 41 5.96 -6.94 5.71
CA ASP A 41 6.44 -6.74 7.07
C ASP A 41 7.37 -5.51 7.13
N LEU A 42 6.90 -4.49 7.85
CA LEU A 42 7.59 -3.21 8.00
C LEU A 42 8.90 -3.38 8.76
N GLY A 43 8.87 -4.16 9.83
CA GLY A 43 10.00 -4.33 10.73
C GLY A 43 11.12 -5.18 10.15
N ALA A 44 10.78 -6.12 9.28
CA ALA A 44 11.73 -7.00 8.61
C ALA A 44 12.26 -6.46 7.26
N ASP A 45 11.78 -5.29 6.80
CA ASP A 45 12.05 -4.76 5.45
C ASP A 45 11.80 -5.81 4.35
N ALA A 46 10.68 -6.55 4.44
CA ALA A 46 10.48 -7.71 3.59
C ALA A 46 9.02 -7.94 3.18
N VAL A 47 8.86 -8.62 2.05
CA VAL A 47 7.64 -9.31 1.67
C VAL A 47 7.90 -10.81 1.77
N PHE A 48 7.09 -11.52 2.55
CA PHE A 48 7.09 -12.97 2.66
C PHE A 48 6.05 -13.58 1.73
N ALA A 49 6.33 -14.79 1.24
CA ALA A 49 5.38 -15.63 0.50
C ALA A 49 5.15 -16.93 1.28
N HIS A 50 3.89 -17.22 1.59
CA HIS A 50 3.46 -18.42 2.28
C HIS A 50 2.70 -19.30 1.29
N ARG A 51 3.23 -20.50 0.99
CA ARG A 51 2.54 -21.47 0.12
C ARG A 51 1.37 -22.10 0.86
N ILE A 52 0.22 -22.17 0.22
CA ILE A 52 -1.03 -22.67 0.81
C ILE A 52 -1.40 -23.99 0.13
N ASP A 53 -1.63 -25.03 0.95
CA ASP A 53 -2.22 -26.28 0.46
C ASP A 53 -3.69 -26.06 0.15
N ALA A 54 -4.11 -26.37 -1.09
CA ALA A 54 -5.47 -26.10 -1.54
C ALA A 54 -6.53 -26.96 -0.83
N ARG A 55 -6.16 -28.13 -0.29
CA ARG A 55 -7.07 -29.09 0.36
C ARG A 55 -7.18 -28.81 1.85
N THR A 56 -6.05 -28.67 2.54
CA THR A 56 -6.02 -28.46 4.00
C THR A 56 -6.13 -26.99 4.39
N LYS A 57 -5.90 -26.06 3.45
CA LYS A 57 -5.86 -24.60 3.67
C LYS A 57 -4.79 -24.17 4.69
N THR A 58 -3.72 -24.95 4.80
CA THR A 58 -2.59 -24.68 5.72
C THR A 58 -1.38 -24.15 4.95
N VAL A 59 -0.53 -23.37 5.64
CA VAL A 59 0.78 -22.97 5.14
C VAL A 59 1.72 -24.17 5.12
N THR A 60 2.33 -24.46 3.97
CA THR A 60 3.28 -25.57 3.78
C THR A 60 4.73 -25.11 3.70
N GLY A 61 4.97 -23.83 3.46
CA GLY A 61 6.30 -23.24 3.43
C GLY A 61 6.26 -21.73 3.35
N THR A 62 7.31 -21.08 3.87
CA THR A 62 7.46 -19.61 3.85
C THR A 62 8.82 -19.25 3.28
N THR A 63 8.85 -18.30 2.34
CA THR A 63 10.08 -17.74 1.78
C THR A 63 10.03 -16.22 1.80
N THR A 64 11.18 -15.57 1.67
CA THR A 64 11.24 -14.13 1.39
C THR A 64 11.00 -13.90 -0.10
N ALA A 65 9.86 -13.32 -0.45
CA ALA A 65 9.49 -12.97 -1.81
C ALA A 65 10.24 -11.74 -2.34
N TYR A 66 10.56 -10.80 -1.44
CA TYR A 66 11.31 -9.59 -1.74
C TYR A 66 11.95 -9.03 -0.46
N ARG A 67 13.17 -8.51 -0.56
CA ARG A 67 13.81 -7.67 0.47
C ARG A 67 13.78 -6.23 -0.02
N ALA A 68 13.15 -5.36 0.75
CA ALA A 68 13.16 -3.94 0.50
C ALA A 68 14.48 -3.32 0.97
N GLU A 69 14.74 -2.08 0.56
CA GLU A 69 15.91 -1.35 1.04
C GLU A 69 15.86 -1.21 2.56
N PRO A 70 16.99 -1.39 3.27
CA PRO A 70 17.04 -1.25 4.73
C PRO A 70 16.51 0.11 5.18
N GLY A 71 15.56 0.11 6.11
CA GLY A 71 14.96 1.33 6.66
C GLY A 71 13.78 1.85 5.84
N SER A 72 13.38 1.16 4.76
CA SER A 72 12.25 1.59 3.95
C SER A 72 10.91 1.39 4.66
N GLY A 73 10.78 0.32 5.44
CA GLY A 73 9.56 -0.02 6.18
C GLY A 73 8.36 -0.29 5.27
N PRO A 74 8.39 -1.35 4.44
CA PRO A 74 7.29 -1.66 3.52
C PRO A 74 5.99 -1.90 4.28
N ARG A 75 4.87 -1.39 3.74
CA ARG A 75 3.59 -1.35 4.47
C ARG A 75 2.48 -2.11 3.77
N HIS A 76 2.05 -1.64 2.61
CA HIS A 76 0.97 -2.24 1.81
C HIS A 76 1.46 -2.54 0.39
N LEU A 77 0.86 -3.54 -0.25
CA LEU A 77 1.15 -3.92 -1.63
C LEU A 77 -0.15 -3.97 -2.45
N VAL A 78 -0.09 -3.58 -3.72
CA VAL A 78 -1.19 -3.78 -4.67
C VAL A 78 -0.67 -4.36 -5.98
N ARG A 79 -1.40 -5.30 -6.56
CA ARG A 79 -1.07 -5.89 -7.87
C ARG A 79 -1.75 -5.11 -8.99
N HIS A 80 -1.06 -4.98 -10.12
CA HIS A 80 -1.68 -4.48 -11.33
C HIS A 80 -2.74 -5.50 -11.83
N PRO A 81 -3.94 -5.08 -12.26
CA PRO A 81 -5.03 -6.02 -12.61
C PRO A 81 -4.74 -6.88 -13.85
N ARG A 82 -3.79 -6.49 -14.69
CA ARG A 82 -3.49 -7.14 -15.99
C ARG A 82 -2.01 -7.39 -16.29
N LEU A 83 -1.09 -6.80 -15.51
CA LEU A 83 0.35 -6.85 -15.79
C LEU A 83 0.99 -7.68 -14.69
N PRO A 84 2.11 -8.38 -14.97
CA PRO A 84 2.88 -9.09 -13.94
C PRO A 84 3.71 -8.09 -13.12
N VAL A 85 3.03 -7.11 -12.50
CA VAL A 85 3.61 -6.01 -11.74
C VAL A 85 2.85 -5.83 -10.43
N ALA A 86 3.58 -5.50 -9.37
CA ALA A 86 3.02 -5.03 -8.12
C ALA A 86 3.67 -3.70 -7.69
N TYR A 87 2.99 -2.95 -6.85
CA TYR A 87 3.46 -1.70 -6.28
C TYR A 87 3.47 -1.82 -4.76
N LEU A 88 4.63 -1.56 -4.17
CA LEU A 88 4.86 -1.66 -2.73
C LEU A 88 5.08 -0.26 -2.16
N VAL A 89 4.20 0.21 -1.29
CA VAL A 89 4.43 1.46 -0.56
C VAL A 89 5.27 1.20 0.68
N ALA A 90 6.27 2.06 0.90
CA ALA A 90 7.15 2.06 2.06
C ALA A 90 6.77 3.21 3.01
N GLU A 91 6.48 2.87 4.26
CA GLU A 91 6.04 3.81 5.29
C GLU A 91 7.13 4.79 5.69
N LEU A 92 8.31 4.27 6.03
CA LEU A 92 9.40 5.05 6.62
C LEU A 92 10.16 5.85 5.57
N ALA A 93 10.31 5.31 4.36
CA ALA A 93 10.99 5.97 3.26
C ALA A 93 10.09 6.87 2.39
N ASN A 94 8.76 6.84 2.56
CA ASN A 94 7.82 7.55 1.68
C ASN A 94 8.03 7.24 0.19
N THR A 95 8.23 5.98 -0.17
CA THR A 95 8.44 5.56 -1.57
C THR A 95 7.40 4.55 -2.04
N VAL A 96 7.29 4.42 -3.36
CA VAL A 96 6.67 3.28 -4.02
C VAL A 96 7.72 2.54 -4.84
N THR A 97 7.90 1.25 -4.56
CA THR A 97 8.71 0.37 -5.39
C THR A 97 7.83 -0.33 -6.42
N THR A 98 8.17 -0.20 -7.70
CA THR A 98 7.58 -0.99 -8.78
C THR A 98 8.29 -2.35 -8.84
N LEU A 99 7.53 -3.43 -8.74
CA LEU A 99 8.02 -4.79 -8.65
C LEU A 99 7.56 -5.64 -9.85
N SER A 100 8.47 -6.33 -10.54
CA SER A 100 8.12 -7.49 -11.38
C SER A 100 7.57 -8.61 -10.50
N ALA A 101 6.39 -9.13 -10.81
CA ALA A 101 5.85 -10.33 -10.16
C ALA A 101 6.23 -11.58 -10.98
N ARG A 102 6.71 -12.63 -10.30
CA ARG A 102 7.04 -13.92 -10.91
C ARG A 102 6.00 -14.99 -10.54
N ALA A 103 5.90 -16.02 -11.36
CA ALA A 103 4.94 -17.12 -11.17
C ALA A 103 5.18 -17.91 -9.87
N ASP A 104 6.42 -17.94 -9.36
CA ASP A 104 6.77 -18.61 -8.10
C ASP A 104 6.37 -17.81 -6.85
N GLY A 105 5.79 -16.61 -7.03
CA GLY A 105 5.43 -15.68 -5.96
C GLY A 105 6.55 -14.74 -5.54
N SER A 106 7.75 -14.81 -6.12
CA SER A 106 8.81 -13.84 -5.85
C SER A 106 8.59 -12.52 -6.59
N PHE A 107 9.27 -11.47 -6.14
CA PHE A 107 9.31 -10.18 -6.83
C PHE A 107 10.74 -9.74 -7.16
N ALA A 108 10.88 -8.81 -8.10
CA ALA A 108 12.12 -8.06 -8.31
C ALA A 108 11.84 -6.58 -8.53
N ALA A 109 12.62 -5.72 -7.89
CA ALA A 109 12.53 -4.28 -8.06
C ALA A 109 12.87 -3.86 -9.50
N ARG A 110 12.07 -2.93 -10.03
CA ARG A 110 12.31 -2.25 -11.31
C ARG A 110 12.73 -0.81 -11.10
N SER A 111 12.01 -0.10 -10.23
CA SER A 111 12.21 1.31 -9.96
C SER A 111 11.60 1.69 -8.63
N VAL A 112 12.04 2.83 -8.09
CA VAL A 112 11.54 3.43 -6.87
C VAL A 112 11.16 4.88 -7.18
N ALA A 113 9.99 5.31 -6.73
CA ALA A 113 9.53 6.69 -6.85
C ALA A 113 9.18 7.28 -5.48
N SER A 114 9.51 8.55 -5.25
CA SER A 114 9.07 9.28 -4.06
C SER A 114 7.56 9.54 -4.13
N THR A 115 6.90 9.45 -2.98
CA THR A 115 5.49 9.83 -2.75
C THR A 115 5.31 11.28 -2.30
N LEU A 116 6.41 12.02 -2.18
CA LEU A 116 6.43 13.39 -1.69
C LEU A 116 6.92 14.38 -2.75
N PRO A 117 6.54 15.66 -2.65
CA PRO A 117 7.12 16.71 -3.46
C PRO A 117 8.63 16.79 -3.26
N LYS A 118 9.35 17.15 -4.34
CA LYS A 118 10.79 17.42 -4.26
C LYS A 118 11.06 18.53 -3.24
N GLY A 119 11.96 18.28 -2.29
CA GLY A 119 12.36 19.26 -1.28
C GLY A 119 11.44 19.35 -0.07
N PHE A 120 10.41 18.50 0.05
CA PHE A 120 9.65 18.42 1.30
C PHE A 120 10.55 17.90 2.44
N GLY A 121 10.72 18.71 3.49
CA GLY A 121 11.57 18.40 4.65
C GLY A 121 10.80 18.10 5.94
N GLY A 122 9.47 18.04 5.90
CA GLY A 122 8.64 17.73 7.07
C GLY A 122 8.56 16.24 7.36
N ALA A 123 8.02 15.89 8.52
CA ALA A 123 7.73 14.50 8.85
C ALA A 123 6.59 13.97 7.98
N SER A 124 6.78 12.79 7.40
CA SER A 124 5.74 12.08 6.66
C SER A 124 5.89 10.57 6.83
N ALA A 125 4.80 9.84 6.58
CA ALA A 125 4.79 8.39 6.58
C ALA A 125 3.81 7.87 5.52
N GLY A 126 4.31 7.09 4.57
CA GLY A 126 3.49 6.42 3.54
C GLY A 126 2.47 5.49 4.21
N ALA A 127 1.26 5.38 3.65
CA ALA A 127 0.17 4.64 4.28
C ALA A 127 -0.56 3.69 3.32
N HIS A 128 -1.69 4.11 2.75
CA HIS A 128 -2.49 3.25 1.91
C HIS A 128 -2.09 3.39 0.44
N ILE A 129 -2.25 2.32 -0.33
CA ILE A 129 -1.97 2.27 -1.77
C ILE A 129 -3.11 1.52 -2.46
N ALA A 130 -3.62 2.07 -3.56
CA ALA A 130 -4.62 1.42 -4.38
C ALA A 130 -4.43 1.78 -5.85
N ILE A 131 -4.87 0.86 -6.72
CA ILE A 131 -4.89 1.04 -8.17
C ILE A 131 -6.35 1.10 -8.63
N ASN A 132 -6.64 1.90 -9.65
CA ASN A 132 -7.97 1.85 -10.27
C ASN A 132 -8.19 0.55 -11.06
N ALA A 133 -9.44 0.16 -11.28
CA ALA A 133 -9.84 -1.02 -12.03
C ALA A 133 -9.26 -1.01 -13.45
N ALA A 134 -9.20 0.18 -14.05
CA ALA A 134 -8.60 0.37 -15.37
C ALA A 134 -7.08 0.21 -15.38
N GLY A 135 -6.39 0.04 -14.25
CA GLY A 135 -4.93 -0.16 -14.16
C GLY A 135 -4.09 0.98 -14.75
N THR A 136 -4.62 2.20 -14.77
CA THR A 136 -3.95 3.37 -15.36
C THR A 136 -3.53 4.39 -14.31
N ARG A 137 -3.98 4.24 -13.06
CA ARG A 137 -3.72 5.18 -11.96
C ARG A 137 -3.40 4.45 -10.67
N LEU A 138 -2.37 4.92 -9.99
CA LEU A 138 -2.00 4.49 -8.64
C LEU A 138 -2.15 5.67 -7.68
N TYR A 139 -2.73 5.41 -6.51
CA TYR A 139 -2.96 6.40 -5.46
C TYR A 139 -2.24 5.96 -4.20
N VAL A 140 -1.56 6.88 -3.53
CA VAL A 140 -0.84 6.61 -2.28
C VAL A 140 -1.10 7.73 -1.26
N SER A 141 -1.48 7.38 -0.03
CA SER A 141 -1.66 8.38 1.02
C SER A 141 -0.38 8.62 1.83
N ASN A 142 -0.14 9.88 2.18
CA ASN A 142 0.97 10.34 3.00
C ASN A 142 0.44 11.00 4.26
N ARG A 143 0.74 10.42 5.43
CA ARG A 143 0.42 10.99 6.74
C ARG A 143 1.48 12.02 7.11
N GLY A 144 1.10 13.25 7.44
CA GLY A 144 2.04 14.33 7.76
C GLY A 144 2.18 15.34 6.61
N HIS A 145 2.45 14.88 5.38
CA HIS A 145 2.25 15.72 4.19
C HIS A 145 0.75 15.89 3.83
N ASP A 146 -0.12 15.06 4.42
CA ASP A 146 -1.59 15.13 4.32
C ASP A 146 -2.10 15.20 2.88
N SER A 147 -1.59 14.26 2.09
CA SER A 147 -1.85 14.21 0.65
C SER A 147 -2.13 12.80 0.15
N ILE A 148 -2.76 12.75 -1.01
CA ILE A 148 -2.78 11.59 -1.89
C ILE A 148 -1.85 11.88 -3.08
N ALA A 149 -0.76 11.14 -3.19
CA ALA A 149 0.07 11.11 -4.39
C ALA A 149 -0.64 10.29 -5.48
N VAL A 150 -0.77 10.86 -6.66
CA VAL A 150 -1.41 10.23 -7.84
C VAL A 150 -0.35 9.98 -8.89
N TYR A 151 -0.22 8.75 -9.36
CA TYR A 151 0.65 8.38 -10.47
C TYR A 151 -0.15 7.93 -11.67
N THR A 152 0.33 8.26 -12.86
CA THR A 152 -0.04 7.54 -14.09
C THR A 152 0.79 6.27 -14.20
N ILE A 153 0.16 5.21 -14.71
CA ILE A 153 0.80 3.91 -14.95
C ILE A 153 0.93 3.75 -16.47
N ALA A 154 2.15 3.58 -16.95
CA ALA A 154 2.42 3.30 -18.36
C ALA A 154 2.17 1.82 -18.70
N ARG A 155 2.23 1.48 -19.99
CA ARG A 155 1.96 0.11 -20.48
C ARG A 155 2.92 -0.96 -19.93
N ASP A 156 4.14 -0.56 -19.57
CA ASP A 156 5.16 -1.42 -18.96
C ASP A 156 5.04 -1.49 -17.42
N GLY A 157 4.08 -0.76 -16.84
CA GLY A 157 3.87 -0.64 -15.41
C GLY A 157 4.67 0.46 -14.71
N SER A 158 5.48 1.24 -15.45
CA SER A 158 6.24 2.36 -14.87
C SER A 158 5.32 3.48 -14.37
N LEU A 159 5.79 4.20 -13.34
CA LEU A 159 5.04 5.24 -12.66
C LEU A 159 5.56 6.62 -13.05
N THR A 160 4.64 7.53 -13.38
CA THR A 160 4.94 8.97 -13.48
C THR A 160 4.01 9.74 -12.54
N LEU A 161 4.58 10.48 -11.59
CA LEU A 161 3.84 11.30 -10.66
C LEU A 161 3.03 12.37 -11.41
N ALA A 162 1.73 12.41 -11.17
CA ALA A 162 0.80 13.35 -11.79
C ALA A 162 0.36 14.47 -10.84
N GLN A 163 0.21 14.17 -9.55
CA GLN A 163 -0.37 15.09 -8.58
C GLN A 163 0.00 14.71 -7.13
N HIS A 164 0.06 15.71 -6.26
CA HIS A 164 -0.20 15.55 -4.82
C HIS A 164 -1.49 16.31 -4.52
N ALA A 165 -2.54 15.61 -4.13
CA ALA A 165 -3.83 16.21 -3.78
C ALA A 165 -3.99 16.30 -2.26
N ALA A 166 -4.50 17.41 -1.74
CA ALA A 166 -4.84 17.50 -0.32
C ALA A 166 -5.89 16.45 0.05
N CYS A 167 -5.75 15.81 1.22
CA CYS A 167 -6.63 14.72 1.63
C CYS A 167 -7.94 15.17 2.31
N GLY A 168 -8.14 16.49 2.49
CA GLY A 168 -9.32 17.04 3.16
C GLY A 168 -9.31 16.82 4.68
N GLY A 169 -8.14 16.70 5.31
CA GLY A 169 -7.98 16.51 6.75
C GLY A 169 -6.51 16.34 7.14
N HIS A 170 -6.26 15.66 8.25
CA HIS A 170 -4.93 15.38 8.77
C HIS A 170 -4.74 13.89 9.03
N TRP A 171 -3.60 13.35 8.60
CA TRP A 171 -3.19 11.96 8.80
C TRP A 171 -4.03 10.92 8.02
N PRO A 172 -4.04 10.97 6.67
CA PRO A 172 -4.82 10.05 5.82
C PRO A 172 -4.28 8.61 5.88
N ARG A 173 -4.78 7.80 6.83
CA ARG A 173 -4.29 6.44 7.07
C ARG A 173 -4.82 5.42 6.06
N PHE A 174 -6.00 5.69 5.51
CA PHE A 174 -6.66 4.86 4.52
C PHE A 174 -7.50 5.71 3.57
N PHE A 175 -7.74 5.22 2.36
CA PHE A 175 -8.76 5.78 1.49
C PHE A 175 -9.47 4.66 0.74
N LEU A 176 -10.73 4.89 0.38
CA LEU A 176 -11.55 4.00 -0.41
C LEU A 176 -11.84 4.67 -1.76
N LEU A 177 -11.38 4.05 -2.85
CA LEU A 177 -11.67 4.50 -4.21
C LEU A 177 -13.02 3.92 -4.64
N VAL A 178 -14.03 4.77 -4.78
CA VAL A 178 -15.40 4.40 -5.20
C VAL A 178 -15.60 4.84 -6.64
N GLU A 179 -15.04 4.07 -7.58
CA GLU A 179 -15.00 4.43 -9.01
C GLU A 179 -16.40 4.59 -9.62
N SER A 180 -17.39 3.82 -9.17
CA SER A 180 -18.77 3.92 -9.64
C SER A 180 -19.42 5.27 -9.34
N ARG A 181 -18.92 6.01 -8.35
CA ARG A 181 -19.35 7.37 -8.01
C ARG A 181 -18.37 8.45 -8.46
N GLY A 182 -17.22 8.07 -8.99
CA GLY A 182 -16.14 9.01 -9.29
C GLY A 182 -15.62 9.70 -8.03
N GLU A 183 -15.51 8.96 -6.93
CA GLU A 183 -15.14 9.51 -5.62
C GLU A 183 -13.99 8.74 -4.96
N MET A 184 -13.25 9.45 -4.11
CA MET A 184 -12.36 8.86 -3.13
C MET A 184 -12.73 9.37 -1.74
N LEU A 185 -13.00 8.44 -0.83
CA LEU A 185 -13.25 8.72 0.58
C LEU A 185 -11.95 8.53 1.36
N VAL A 186 -11.49 9.54 2.10
CA VAL A 186 -10.21 9.50 2.81
C VAL A 186 -10.42 9.50 4.31
N ALA A 187 -9.97 8.46 4.99
CA ALA A 187 -10.00 8.34 6.45
C ALA A 187 -8.82 9.12 7.06
N ASN A 188 -9.12 10.32 7.57
CA ASN A 188 -8.16 11.18 8.23
C ASN A 188 -8.18 10.91 9.74
N GLU A 189 -7.22 10.11 10.21
CA GLU A 189 -7.20 9.56 11.56
C GLU A 189 -7.16 10.64 12.64
N ARG A 190 -6.25 11.61 12.48
CA ARG A 190 -5.97 12.58 13.56
C ARG A 190 -6.92 13.77 13.57
N SER A 191 -7.39 14.22 12.40
CA SER A 191 -8.47 15.22 12.36
C SER A 191 -9.85 14.61 12.61
N GLY A 192 -9.99 13.28 12.56
CA GLY A 192 -11.22 12.58 12.89
C GLY A 192 -12.34 12.87 11.91
N ASN A 193 -12.04 12.85 10.61
CA ASN A 193 -13.02 13.07 9.55
C ASN A 193 -12.77 12.18 8.33
N ILE A 194 -13.82 11.98 7.53
CA ILE A 194 -13.75 11.44 6.19
C ILE A 194 -13.73 12.62 5.22
N GLY A 195 -12.64 12.78 4.46
CA GLY A 195 -12.58 13.72 3.34
C GLY A 195 -13.20 13.09 2.08
N VAL A 196 -13.93 13.88 1.29
CA VAL A 196 -14.51 13.43 0.02
C VAL A 196 -13.83 14.15 -1.13
N LEU A 197 -13.17 13.40 -2.00
CA LEU A 197 -12.48 13.91 -3.19
C LEU A 197 -13.18 13.41 -4.45
N THR A 198 -13.40 14.29 -5.43
CA THR A 198 -13.85 13.88 -6.76
C THR A 198 -12.67 13.33 -7.55
N VAL A 199 -12.89 12.21 -8.24
CA VAL A 199 -11.94 11.57 -9.15
C VAL A 199 -12.29 11.99 -10.57
N GLY A 200 -11.43 12.80 -11.17
CA GLY A 200 -11.57 13.22 -12.57
C GLY A 200 -11.43 12.04 -13.53
N ARG A 201 -11.92 12.21 -14.77
CA ARG A 201 -11.74 11.21 -15.85
C ARG A 201 -10.27 10.94 -16.16
N ASP A 202 -9.41 11.92 -15.91
CA ASP A 202 -7.95 11.80 -16.01
C ASP A 202 -7.30 11.19 -14.76
N GLY A 203 -8.09 10.75 -13.77
CA GLY A 203 -7.63 10.16 -12.51
C GLY A 203 -7.08 11.17 -11.51
N ARG A 204 -7.10 12.48 -11.80
CA ARG A 204 -6.68 13.51 -10.84
C ARG A 204 -7.76 13.71 -9.79
N LEU A 205 -7.35 14.08 -8.58
CA LEU A 205 -8.25 14.30 -7.45
C LEU A 205 -8.53 15.78 -7.27
N ARG A 206 -9.78 16.14 -6.96
CA ARG A 206 -10.19 17.49 -6.60
C ARG A 206 -10.83 17.45 -5.22
N GLY A 207 -10.37 18.32 -4.33
CA GLY A 207 -10.96 18.47 -3.00
C GLY A 207 -12.41 18.94 -3.09
N SER A 208 -13.22 18.52 -2.12
CA SER A 208 -14.49 19.16 -1.83
C SER A 208 -14.49 19.65 -0.38
N ASP A 209 -15.34 20.63 -0.09
CA ASP A 209 -15.57 21.09 1.29
C ASP A 209 -16.40 20.07 2.10
N ALA A 210 -16.90 19.02 1.46
CA ALA A 210 -17.68 17.98 2.12
C ALA A 210 -16.76 17.08 2.95
N THR A 211 -17.01 17.07 4.25
CA THR A 211 -16.40 16.13 5.19
C THR A 211 -17.44 15.54 6.12
N VAL A 212 -17.20 14.32 6.58
CA VAL A 212 -18.03 13.66 7.60
C VAL A 212 -17.20 13.50 8.86
N ARG A 213 -17.64 14.05 9.99
CA ARG A 213 -16.95 13.87 11.27
C ARG A 213 -17.04 12.41 11.71
N MET A 214 -15.89 11.80 11.95
CA MET A 214 -15.75 10.39 12.34
C MET A 214 -14.43 10.22 13.14
N PRO A 215 -14.43 10.49 14.46
CA PRO A 215 -13.23 10.38 15.28
C PRO A 215 -12.61 8.97 15.21
N GLY A 216 -11.29 8.89 15.04
CA GLY A 216 -10.56 7.61 15.00
C GLY A 216 -10.76 6.79 13.72
N VAL A 217 -11.30 7.37 12.65
CA VAL A 217 -11.47 6.67 11.37
C VAL A 217 -10.11 6.31 10.76
N VAL A 218 -9.88 5.00 10.57
CA VAL A 218 -8.60 4.47 10.03
C VAL A 218 -8.78 3.45 8.91
N PHE A 219 -10.03 3.08 8.61
CA PHE A 219 -10.38 2.10 7.59
C PHE A 219 -11.79 2.39 7.06
N LEU A 220 -12.00 2.13 5.76
CA LEU A 220 -13.28 2.30 5.08
C LEU A 220 -13.53 1.08 4.19
N ALA A 221 -14.76 0.59 4.15
CA ALA A 221 -15.19 -0.48 3.26
C ALA A 221 -16.61 -0.19 2.75
N THR A 222 -16.94 -0.77 1.61
CA THR A 222 -18.31 -0.81 1.05
C THR A 222 -19.06 -2.04 1.52
#